data_AF-A0A496N762-F1
#
_entry.id   AF-A0A496N762-F1
#
_cell.length_a   1.000
_cell.length_b   1.000
_cell.length_c   1.000
_cell.angle_alpha   90.00
_cell.angle_beta   90.00
_cell.angle_gamma   90.00
#
_symmetry.space_group_name_H-M   'P 1'
#
loop_
_entity.id
_entity.type
_entity.pdbx_description
1 polymer ?
#
loop_
_entity_poly.entity_id
_entity_poly.type
_entity_poly.pdbx_seq_one_letter_code
_entity_poly.pdbx_strand_id
1 'polypeptide(L)' 'CVNLIPETIHRTLIGKKDVGEKVNIEIDPQTQAIVDTVERYLAQKEA' A
#
# COMPACT_ATOMS: atom_id res chain seq x y z
N CYS A 1 7.01 -4.40 7.21
CA CYS A 1 7.36 -5.74 6.73
C CYS A 1 6.08 -6.45 6.30
N VAL A 2 6.18 -7.47 5.45
CA VAL A 2 5.05 -8.31 5.02
C VAL A 2 5.44 -9.77 5.20
N ASN A 3 4.48 -10.62 5.60
CA ASN A 3 4.68 -12.05 5.70
C ASN A 3 3.97 -12.72 4.53
N LEU A 4 4.68 -13.57 3.78
CA LEU A 4 4.15 -14.21 2.59
C LEU A 4 3.91 -15.70 2.85
N ILE A 5 2.76 -16.20 2.41
CA ILE A 5 2.46 -17.64 2.42
C ILE A 5 3.15 -18.35 1.24
N PRO A 6 3.37 -19.67 1.30
CA PRO A 6 4.05 -20.41 0.23
C PRO A 6 3.41 -20.21 -1.15
N GLU A 7 2.08 -20.26 -1.26
CA GLU A 7 1.39 -20.10 -2.55
C GLU A 7 1.73 -18.76 -3.23
N THR A 8 1.79 -17.66 -2.48
CA THR A 8 2.14 -16.33 -3.02
C THR A 8 3.56 -16.30 -3.58
N ILE A 9 4.50 -16.96 -2.92
CA ILE A 9 5.90 -17.06 -3.36
C ILE A 9 6.00 -17.84 -4.67
N HIS A 10 5.26 -18.95 -4.81
CA HIS A 10 5.31 -19.82 -5.99
C HIS A 10 4.56 -19.25 -7.20
N ARG A 11 3.47 -18.51 -6.97
CA ARG A 11 2.57 -18.02 -8.04
C ARG A 11 2.91 -16.62 -8.56
N THR A 12 3.72 -15.84 -7.85
CA THR A 12 4.02 -14.44 -8.21
C THR A 12 5.52 -14.22 -8.42
N LEU A 13 5.88 -13.06 -8.98
CA LEU A 13 7.29 -12.70 -9.19
C LEU A 13 8.04 -12.32 -7.91
N ILE A 14 7.33 -12.12 -6.78
CA ILE A 14 7.93 -11.64 -5.55
C ILE A 14 9.00 -12.62 -5.00
N GLY A 15 8.82 -13.92 -5.21
CA GLY A 15 9.77 -14.94 -4.78
C GLY A 15 11.06 -14.98 -5.59
N LYS A 16 11.12 -14.28 -6.72
CA LYS A 16 12.28 -14.18 -7.61
C LYS A 16 12.98 -12.82 -7.51
N LYS A 17 12.46 -11.91 -6.66
CA LYS A 17 12.99 -10.57 -6.52
C LYS A 17 14.15 -10.54 -5.53
N ASP A 18 15.24 -9.87 -5.90
CA ASP A 18 16.41 -9.67 -5.07
C ASP A 18 16.36 -8.35 -4.28
N VAL A 19 17.17 -8.27 -3.22
CA VAL A 19 17.30 -7.06 -2.41
C VAL A 19 17.80 -5.90 -3.27
N GLY A 20 17.07 -4.78 -3.24
CA GLY A 20 17.37 -3.58 -4.02
C GLY A 20 16.60 -3.47 -5.33
N GLU A 21 15.86 -4.50 -5.75
CA GLU A 21 14.98 -4.41 -6.89
C GLU A 21 13.73 -3.56 -6.61
N LYS A 22 13.24 -2.87 -7.64
CA LYS A 22 12.01 -2.09 -7.57
C LYS A 22 10.79 -2.99 -7.72
N VAL A 23 9.75 -2.66 -6.95
CA VAL A 23 8.42 -3.25 -7.03
C VAL A 23 7.39 -2.14 -7.18
N ASN A 24 6.27 -2.45 -7.82
CA ASN A 24 5.15 -1.52 -7.87
C ASN A 24 4.47 -1.51 -6.51
N ILE A 25 4.22 -0.32 -5.97
CA ILE A 25 3.47 -0.11 -4.75
C ILE A 25 2.18 0.59 -5.13
N GLU A 26 1.06 -0.04 -4.82
CA GLU A 26 -0.26 0.54 -4.94
C GLU A 26 -0.79 0.77 -3.52
N ILE A 27 -1.21 2.00 -3.24
CA ILE A 27 -1.89 2.32 -1.99
C ILE A 27 -3.35 1.95 -2.18
N ASP A 28 -3.92 1.28 -1.17
CA ASP A 28 -5.34 0.94 -1.17
C ASP A 28 -6.19 2.21 -1.40
N PRO A 29 -6.99 2.28 -2.49
CA PRO A 29 -7.75 3.47 -2.84
C PRO A 29 -8.75 3.90 -1.75
N GLN A 30 -9.27 2.94 -0.98
CA GLN A 30 -10.20 3.22 0.11
C GLN A 30 -9.48 3.98 1.23
N THR A 31 -8.30 3.51 1.65
CA THR A 31 -7.48 4.18 2.65
C THR A 31 -7.12 5.61 2.23
N GLN A 32 -6.71 5.79 0.97
CA GLN A 32 -6.41 7.12 0.44
C GLN A 32 -7.62 8.05 0.50
N ALA A 33 -8.79 7.60 0.04
CA ALA A 33 -10.01 8.40 0.08
C ALA A 33 -10.41 8.79 1.52
N ILE A 34 -10.22 7.89 2.48
CA ILE A 34 -10.50 8.16 3.91
C ILE A 34 -9.56 9.25 4.43
N VAL A 35 -8.25 9.12 4.20
CA VAL A 35 -7.25 10.11 4.64
C VAL A 35 -7.56 11.47 4.02
N ASP A 36 -7.73 11.53 2.70
CA ASP A 36 -8.04 12.77 1.98
C ASP A 36 -9.31 13.45 2.52
N THR A 37 -10.33 12.66 2.87
CA THR A 37 -11.60 13.18 3.40
C THR A 37 -11.41 13.74 4.81
N VAL A 38 -10.68 13.03 5.67
CA VAL A 38 -10.42 13.47 7.04
C VAL A 38 -9.59 14.75 7.06
N GLU A 39 -8.54 14.83 6.24
CA GLU A 39 -7.72 16.03 6.11
C GLU A 39 -8.55 17.25 5.70
N ARG A 40 -9.42 17.10 4.68
CA ARG A 40 -10.32 18.19 4.25
C ARG A 40 -11.31 18.58 5.34
N TYR A 41 -11.88 17.62 6.07
CA TYR A 41 -12.83 17.89 7.13
C TYR A 41 -12.19 18.66 8.30
N LEU A 42 -10.97 18.30 8.68
CA LEU A 42 -10.23 19.00 9.73
C LEU A 42 -9.86 20.43 9.30
N ALA A 43 -9.38 20.60 8.06
CA ALA A 43 -9.08 21.93 7.51
C ALA A 43 -10.32 22.84 7.45
N GLN A 44 -11.51 22.30 7.20
CA GLN A 44 -12.77 23.05 7.24
C GLN A 44 -13.21 23.43 8.66
N LYS A 45 -12.79 22.68 9.69
CA LYS A 45 -13.14 22.95 11.09
C LYS A 45 -12.23 23.97 11.78
N GLU A 46 -11.00 24.11 11.31
CA GLU A 46 -10.01 25.05 11.85
C GLU A 46 -10.09 26.45 11.22
N ALA A 47 -10.90 26.61 10.16
CA ALA A 47 -11.23 27.88 9.51
C ALA A 47 -12.47 28.53 10.14
#